data_AF-A0A4R1BI13-F1
#
_entry.id   AF-A0A4R1BI13-F1
#
_cell.length_a   1.000
_cell.length_b   1.000
_cell.length_c   1.000
_cell.angle_alpha   90.00
_cell.angle_beta   90.00
_cell.angle_gamma   90.00
#
_symmetry.space_group_name_H-M   'P 1'
#
loop_
_entity.id
_entity.type
_entity.pdbx_description
1 polymer ?
#
loop_
_entity_poly.entity_id
_entity_poly.type
_entity_poly.pdbx_seq_one_letter_code
_entity_poly.pdbx_strand_id
1 'polypeptide(L)'
;MTDLALLVLRTVMGSLMLGHGAQKLFGWWGGYGLEGTSGWLESMGLRPGRPWAILAGGSEFGGGVLSLLGLLNPLGPLGVIGAMTMATRKAHWGKPIWVTEGGPELPVTNISIATALMLAGPGKYSLDRALGIRLPRWIALAGLLIIAITVYLAAKSEPQGQEEGEQGE
;
A
#
# COMPACT_ATOMS: atom_id res chain seq x y z
N MET A 1 -22.68 -16.69 4.53
CA MET A 1 -21.45 -17.07 3.81
C MET A 1 -20.62 -15.85 3.42
N THR A 2 -21.20 -14.81 2.82
CA THR A 2 -20.48 -13.58 2.43
C THR A 2 -19.65 -12.95 3.54
N ASP A 3 -20.21 -12.76 4.75
CA ASP A 3 -19.44 -12.16 5.85
C ASP A 3 -18.23 -12.99 6.28
N LEU A 4 -18.33 -14.32 6.18
CA LEU A 4 -17.22 -15.21 6.48
C LEU A 4 -16.13 -15.08 5.40
N ALA A 5 -16.53 -14.96 4.12
CA ALA A 5 -15.59 -14.71 3.04
C ALA A 5 -14.86 -13.36 3.22
N LEU A 6 -15.58 -12.30 3.61
CA LEU A 6 -14.97 -11.01 3.94
C LEU A 6 -14.00 -11.14 5.12
N LEU A 7 -14.36 -11.91 6.17
CA LEU A 7 -13.49 -12.20 7.30
C LEU A 7 -12.20 -12.92 6.88
N VAL A 8 -12.28 -13.88 5.97
CA VAL A 8 -11.09 -14.59 5.47
C VAL A 8 -10.19 -13.63 4.68
N LEU A 9 -10.77 -12.90 3.71
CA LEU A 9 -10.02 -11.95 2.88
C LEU A 9 -9.30 -10.90 3.71
N ARG A 10 -10.02 -10.30 4.66
CA ARG A 10 -9.48 -9.23 5.50
C ARG A 10 -8.43 -9.75 6.49
N THR A 11 -8.57 -10.97 6.98
CA THR A 11 -7.60 -11.57 7.89
C THR A 11 -6.29 -11.88 7.16
N VAL A 12 -6.37 -12.55 6.01
CA VAL A 12 -5.18 -12.95 5.25
C VAL A 12 -4.47 -11.73 4.67
N MET A 13 -5.18 -10.91 3.89
CA MET A 13 -4.56 -9.72 3.29
C MET A 13 -4.11 -8.73 4.37
N GLY A 14 -4.94 -8.47 5.39
CA GLY A 14 -4.61 -7.52 6.46
C GLY A 14 -3.37 -7.94 7.26
N SER A 15 -3.22 -9.23 7.58
CA SER A 15 -2.05 -9.73 8.31
C SER A 15 -0.76 -9.69 7.48
N LEU A 16 -0.82 -10.03 6.19
CA LEU A 16 0.32 -9.92 5.29
C LEU A 16 0.77 -8.46 5.11
N MET A 17 -0.19 -7.55 4.89
CA MET A 17 0.11 -6.11 4.77
C MET A 17 0.68 -5.53 6.07
N LEU A 18 0.15 -5.95 7.23
CA LEU A 18 0.71 -5.62 8.52
C LEU A 18 2.17 -6.08 8.61
N GLY A 19 2.45 -7.32 8.23
CA GLY A 19 3.81 -7.87 8.18
C GLY A 19 4.76 -7.06 7.30
N HIS A 20 4.34 -6.74 6.07
CA HIS A 20 5.13 -5.90 5.17
C HIS A 20 5.40 -4.50 5.74
N GLY A 21 4.40 -3.87 6.34
CA GLY A 21 4.57 -2.59 7.01
C GLY A 21 5.51 -2.67 8.22
N ALA A 22 5.42 -3.75 8.99
CA ALA A 22 6.29 -3.99 10.14
C ALA A 22 7.75 -4.25 9.72
N GLN A 23 7.97 -4.94 8.61
CA GLN A 23 9.30 -5.10 8.00
C GLN A 23 9.90 -3.75 7.62
N LYS A 24 9.09 -2.86 7.03
CA LYS A 24 9.52 -1.52 6.59
C LYS A 24 9.74 -0.54 7.73
N LEU A 25 8.88 -0.54 8.75
CA LEU A 25 8.96 0.42 9.86
C LEU A 25 9.91 -0.04 10.96
N PHE A 26 9.83 -1.32 11.33
CA PHE A 26 10.44 -1.83 12.56
C PHE A 26 11.55 -2.87 12.31
N GLY A 27 11.75 -3.29 11.06
CA GLY A 27 12.75 -4.31 10.72
C GLY A 27 12.40 -5.71 11.21
N TRP A 28 11.15 -5.95 11.58
CA TRP A 28 10.70 -7.25 12.08
C TRP A 28 10.79 -8.32 10.98
N TRP A 29 10.98 -9.58 11.38
CA TRP A 29 11.11 -10.73 10.48
C TRP A 29 12.16 -10.54 9.37
N GLY A 30 13.30 -9.94 9.71
CA GLY A 30 14.41 -9.71 8.77
C GLY A 30 14.16 -8.58 7.77
N GLY A 31 13.18 -7.70 8.04
CA GLY A 31 12.92 -6.51 7.24
C GLY A 31 14.04 -5.47 7.34
N TYR A 32 14.09 -4.56 6.36
CA TYR A 32 15.11 -3.51 6.28
C TYR A 32 15.02 -2.45 7.38
N GLY A 33 13.89 -2.37 8.08
CA GLY A 33 13.61 -1.29 9.01
C GLY A 33 13.52 0.07 8.32
N LEU A 34 13.26 1.12 9.11
CA LEU A 34 12.95 2.42 8.56
C LEU A 34 14.12 3.00 7.74
N GLU A 35 15.35 2.84 8.23
CA GLU A 35 16.54 3.39 7.59
C GLU A 35 16.85 2.71 6.26
N GLY A 36 16.87 1.37 6.24
CA GLY A 36 17.11 0.61 5.01
C GLY A 36 16.00 0.81 3.97
N THR A 37 14.74 0.90 4.43
CA THR A 37 13.61 1.24 3.55
C THR A 37 13.76 2.64 2.97
N SER A 38 14.22 3.61 3.76
CA SER A 38 14.44 4.98 3.30
C SER A 38 15.47 5.02 2.18
N GLY A 39 16.63 4.40 2.38
CA GLY A 39 17.67 4.34 1.34
C GLY A 39 17.22 3.63 0.06
N TRP A 40 16.45 2.54 0.19
CA TRP A 40 15.88 1.84 -0.96
C TRP A 40 14.86 2.68 -1.74
N LEU A 41 14.04 3.51 -1.07
CA LEU A 41 13.11 4.41 -1.75
C LEU A 41 13.86 5.55 -2.46
N GLU A 42 14.94 6.06 -1.88
CA GLU A 42 15.76 7.09 -2.53
C GLU A 42 16.45 6.58 -3.80
N SER A 43 16.87 5.31 -3.84
CA SER A 43 17.44 4.71 -5.06
C SER A 43 16.42 4.60 -6.19
N MET A 44 15.12 4.66 -5.88
CA MET A 44 14.03 4.75 -6.86
C MET A 44 13.57 6.19 -7.15
N GLY A 45 14.30 7.20 -6.67
CA GLY A 45 14.00 8.62 -6.89
C GLY A 45 12.92 9.21 -5.96
N LEU A 46 12.55 8.53 -4.88
CA LEU A 46 11.65 9.08 -3.85
C LEU A 46 12.45 9.79 -2.77
N ARG A 47 12.77 11.07 -3.01
CA ARG A 47 13.57 11.90 -2.09
C ARG A 47 12.74 13.01 -1.45
N PRO A 48 12.96 13.33 -0.15
CA PRO A 48 13.77 12.59 0.83
C PRO A 48 13.13 11.24 1.18
N GLY A 49 13.94 10.19 1.41
CA GLY A 49 13.46 8.81 1.56
C GLY A 49 12.65 8.55 2.82
N ARG A 50 13.04 9.16 3.94
CA ARG A 50 12.44 8.87 5.26
C ARG A 50 10.93 9.16 5.33
N PRO A 51 10.41 10.32 4.85
CA PRO A 51 8.97 10.54 4.76
C PRO A 51 8.25 9.49 3.90
N TRP A 52 8.84 9.09 2.77
CA TRP A 52 8.28 8.05 1.91
C TRP A 52 8.30 6.67 2.58
N ALA A 53 9.34 6.36 3.36
CA ALA A 53 9.42 5.10 4.12
C ALA A 53 8.37 5.03 5.23
N ILE A 54 8.17 6.14 5.96
CA ILE A 54 7.10 6.26 6.95
C ILE A 54 5.74 6.13 6.27
N LEU A 55 5.52 6.80 5.14
CA LEU A 55 4.26 6.74 4.42
C LEU A 55 3.99 5.33 3.87
N ALA A 56 4.98 4.69 3.24
CA ALA A 56 4.85 3.34 2.70
C ALA A 56 4.63 2.32 3.83
N GLY A 57 5.53 2.27 4.81
CA GLY A 57 5.42 1.35 5.94
C GLY A 57 4.18 1.60 6.79
N GLY A 58 3.81 2.86 7.03
CA GLY A 58 2.62 3.24 7.79
C GLY A 58 1.32 2.93 7.06
N SER A 59 1.28 3.12 5.74
CA SER A 59 0.11 2.75 4.92
C SER A 59 -0.10 1.23 4.89
N GLU A 60 0.97 0.45 4.83
CA GLU A 60 0.89 -1.01 4.86
C GLU A 60 0.58 -1.55 6.26
N PHE A 61 1.26 -1.05 7.28
CA PHE A 61 1.07 -1.48 8.66
C PHE A 61 -0.31 -1.07 9.17
N GLY A 62 -0.62 0.23 9.12
CA GLY A 62 -1.90 0.78 9.54
C GLY A 62 -3.04 0.28 8.65
N GLY A 63 -2.83 0.25 7.32
CA GLY A 63 -3.80 -0.29 6.37
C GLY A 63 -4.12 -1.76 6.65
N GLY A 64 -3.08 -2.56 6.92
CA GLY A 64 -3.18 -3.97 7.31
C GLY A 64 -3.92 -4.16 8.62
N VAL A 65 -3.56 -3.44 9.69
CA VAL A 65 -4.23 -3.50 11.00
C VAL A 65 -5.71 -3.13 10.88
N LEU A 66 -6.02 -2.00 10.25
CA LEU A 66 -7.40 -1.54 10.11
C LEU A 66 -8.23 -2.51 9.25
N SER A 67 -7.64 -3.05 8.18
CA SER A 67 -8.30 -4.07 7.34
C SER A 67 -8.49 -5.38 8.10
N LEU A 68 -7.49 -5.85 8.85
CA LEU A 68 -7.54 -7.07 9.68
C LEU A 68 -8.61 -6.98 10.77
N LEU A 69 -8.77 -5.81 11.40
CA LEU A 69 -9.76 -5.58 12.47
C LEU A 69 -11.13 -5.17 11.94
N GLY A 70 -11.18 -4.61 10.73
CA GLY A 70 -12.43 -4.23 10.07
C GLY A 70 -12.93 -2.97 10.74
N LEU A 71 -11.98 -2.07 10.95
CA LEU A 71 -12.12 -0.89 11.75
C LEU A 71 -11.89 0.31 10.83
N LEU A 72 -12.78 1.30 10.92
CA LEU A 72 -12.75 2.52 10.13
C LEU A 72 -12.73 2.25 8.62
N ASN A 73 -13.50 1.28 8.11
CA ASN A 73 -13.61 1.09 6.67
C ASN A 73 -14.16 2.38 6.01
N PRO A 74 -13.49 2.95 4.98
CA PRO A 74 -12.53 2.31 4.08
C PRO A 74 -11.03 2.66 4.31
N LEU A 75 -10.65 3.23 5.45
CA LEU A 75 -9.28 3.71 5.69
C LEU A 75 -8.22 2.61 5.55
N GLY A 76 -8.50 1.41 6.08
CA GLY A 76 -7.62 0.26 5.95
C GLY A 76 -7.33 -0.11 4.49
N PRO A 77 -8.38 -0.43 3.70
CA PRO A 77 -8.25 -0.67 2.27
C PRO A 77 -7.57 0.46 1.48
N LEU A 78 -7.86 1.72 1.79
CA LEU A 78 -7.22 2.86 1.13
C LEU A 78 -5.70 2.90 1.36
N GLY A 79 -5.24 2.62 2.59
CA GLY A 79 -3.81 2.52 2.88
C GLY A 79 -3.13 1.44 2.04
N VAL A 80 -3.75 0.26 1.93
CA VAL A 80 -3.23 -0.84 1.11
C VAL A 80 -3.23 -0.47 -0.39
N ILE A 81 -4.32 0.10 -0.90
CA ILE A 81 -4.42 0.55 -2.31
C ILE A 81 -3.32 1.58 -2.61
N GLY A 82 -3.12 2.56 -1.74
CA GLY A 82 -2.10 3.60 -1.92
C GLY A 82 -0.69 3.02 -1.96
N ALA A 83 -0.34 2.18 -0.99
CA ALA A 83 0.97 1.55 -0.92
C ALA A 83 1.26 0.66 -2.15
N MET A 84 0.30 -0.20 -2.52
CA MET A 84 0.45 -1.10 -3.67
C MET A 84 0.48 -0.34 -5.00
N THR A 85 -0.32 0.71 -5.16
CA THR A 85 -0.30 1.53 -6.39
C THR A 85 1.05 2.24 -6.54
N MET A 86 1.58 2.81 -5.45
CA MET A 86 2.91 3.41 -5.46
C MET A 86 4.00 2.38 -5.77
N ALA A 87 3.95 1.21 -5.14
CA ALA A 87 4.89 0.12 -5.39
C ALA A 87 4.83 -0.33 -6.86
N THR A 88 3.64 -0.54 -7.41
CA THR A 88 3.45 -0.84 -8.84
C THR A 88 4.11 0.20 -9.71
N ARG A 89 3.91 1.49 -9.44
CA ARG A 89 4.44 2.58 -10.25
C ARG A 89 5.96 2.74 -10.16
N LYS A 90 6.56 2.59 -8.98
CA LYS A 90 7.98 2.89 -8.73
C LYS A 90 8.89 1.67 -8.80
N ALA A 91 8.42 0.49 -8.40
CA ALA A 91 9.25 -0.72 -8.33
C ALA A 91 8.95 -1.75 -9.42
N HIS A 92 7.75 -1.72 -10.02
CA HIS A 92 7.30 -2.77 -10.95
C HIS A 92 6.93 -2.26 -12.36
N TRP A 93 6.96 -0.96 -12.59
CA TRP A 93 6.57 -0.38 -13.88
C TRP A 93 7.51 -0.82 -15.00
N GLY A 94 6.95 -1.16 -16.16
CA GLY A 94 7.71 -1.64 -17.32
C GLY A 94 8.15 -3.11 -17.27
N LYS A 95 7.83 -3.85 -16.21
CA LYS A 95 8.14 -5.29 -16.07
C LYS A 95 6.95 -6.15 -16.54
N PRO A 96 7.18 -7.42 -16.91
CA PRO A 96 6.10 -8.39 -17.13
C PRO A 96 5.18 -8.51 -15.90
N ILE A 97 3.96 -9.04 -16.07
CA ILE A 97 3.00 -9.11 -14.96
C ILE A 97 3.48 -9.99 -13.80
N TRP A 98 4.15 -11.10 -14.11
CA TRP A 98 4.45 -12.19 -13.18
C TRP A 98 5.42 -11.81 -12.06
N VAL A 99 5.12 -12.23 -10.83
CA VAL A 99 5.95 -11.97 -9.65
C VAL A 99 7.37 -12.53 -9.79
N THR A 100 7.54 -13.65 -10.50
CA THR A 100 8.83 -14.29 -10.76
C THR A 100 9.76 -13.42 -11.62
N GLU A 101 9.19 -12.54 -12.43
CA GLU A 101 9.89 -11.56 -13.27
C GLU A 101 10.01 -10.19 -12.55
N GLY A 102 9.71 -10.14 -11.26
CA GLY A 102 9.63 -8.91 -10.49
C GLY A 102 8.45 -8.02 -10.87
N GLY A 103 7.40 -8.59 -11.47
CA GLY A 103 6.19 -7.90 -11.92
C GLY A 103 5.20 -7.49 -10.83
N PRO A 104 4.16 -6.71 -11.17
CA PRO A 104 3.19 -6.20 -10.22
C PRO A 104 2.05 -7.18 -9.87
N GLU A 105 2.15 -8.48 -10.17
CA GLU A 105 1.13 -9.51 -9.88
C GLU A 105 0.60 -9.44 -8.42
N LEU A 106 1.50 -9.43 -7.43
CA LEU A 106 1.11 -9.35 -6.02
C LEU A 106 0.48 -7.99 -5.64
N PRO A 107 1.10 -6.83 -5.98
CA PRO A 107 0.46 -5.54 -5.80
C PRO A 107 -0.95 -5.44 -6.40
N VAL A 108 -1.13 -5.89 -7.64
CA VAL A 108 -2.43 -5.84 -8.34
C VAL A 108 -3.45 -6.76 -7.66
N THR A 109 -3.03 -7.93 -7.21
CA THR A 109 -3.87 -8.85 -6.45
C THR A 109 -4.32 -8.22 -5.12
N ASN A 110 -3.40 -7.61 -4.38
CA ASN A 110 -3.70 -6.92 -3.12
C ASN A 110 -4.61 -5.70 -3.32
N ILE A 111 -4.41 -4.91 -4.38
CA ILE A 111 -5.30 -3.80 -4.75
C ILE A 111 -6.71 -4.33 -5.04
N SER A 112 -6.83 -5.45 -5.75
CA SER A 112 -8.12 -6.05 -6.09
C SER A 112 -8.88 -6.48 -4.83
N ILE A 113 -8.19 -7.15 -3.90
CA ILE A 113 -8.78 -7.57 -2.61
C ILE A 113 -9.16 -6.35 -1.77
N ALA A 114 -8.26 -5.36 -1.63
CA ALA A 114 -8.53 -4.15 -0.88
C ALA A 114 -9.73 -3.37 -1.48
N THR A 115 -9.81 -3.26 -2.80
CA THR A 115 -10.94 -2.62 -3.49
C THR A 115 -12.24 -3.36 -3.23
N ALA A 116 -12.24 -4.71 -3.28
CA ALA A 116 -13.40 -5.51 -2.94
C ALA A 116 -13.86 -5.27 -1.49
N LEU A 117 -12.94 -5.24 -0.53
CA LEU A 117 -13.26 -4.96 0.88
C LEU A 117 -13.77 -3.53 1.10
N MET A 118 -13.18 -2.55 0.42
CA MET A 118 -13.63 -1.15 0.46
C MET A 118 -15.09 -1.02 0.00
N LEU A 119 -15.44 -1.70 -1.11
CA LEU A 119 -16.77 -1.64 -1.72
C LEU A 119 -17.81 -2.47 -0.96
N ALA A 120 -17.46 -3.68 -0.55
CA ALA A 120 -18.34 -4.59 0.18
C ALA A 120 -18.54 -4.16 1.64
N GLY A 121 -17.59 -3.41 2.20
CA GLY A 121 -17.57 -3.01 3.60
C GLY A 121 -16.95 -4.06 4.53
N PRO A 122 -16.91 -3.77 5.84
CA PRO A 122 -16.13 -4.57 6.80
C PRO A 122 -16.77 -5.92 7.18
N GLY A 123 -18.03 -6.17 6.79
CA GLY A 123 -18.78 -7.38 7.14
C GLY A 123 -19.22 -7.43 8.60
N LYS A 124 -20.00 -8.46 8.99
CA LYS A 124 -20.55 -8.58 10.35
C LYS A 124 -19.51 -8.93 11.43
N TYR A 125 -18.41 -9.57 11.04
CA TYR A 125 -17.31 -9.97 11.95
C TYR A 125 -16.21 -8.89 11.97
N SER A 126 -16.61 -7.67 12.29
CA SER A 126 -15.74 -6.49 12.25
C SER A 126 -15.92 -5.64 13.50
N LEU A 127 -14.87 -4.91 13.87
CA LEU A 127 -14.97 -3.94 14.97
C LEU A 127 -15.89 -2.78 14.62
N ASP A 128 -15.99 -2.38 13.36
CA ASP A 128 -16.99 -1.38 12.93
C ASP A 128 -18.41 -1.83 13.27
N ARG A 129 -18.73 -3.11 13.03
CA ARG A 129 -20.04 -3.65 13.37
C ARG A 129 -20.25 -3.78 14.89
N ALA A 130 -19.23 -4.19 15.63
CA ALA A 130 -19.29 -4.34 17.08
C ALA A 130 -19.43 -3.00 17.81
N LEU A 131 -18.77 -1.95 17.29
CA LEU A 131 -18.72 -0.61 17.89
C LEU A 131 -19.75 0.36 17.29
N GLY A 132 -20.48 -0.05 16.25
CA GLY A 132 -21.46 0.81 15.57
C GLY A 132 -20.83 1.93 14.72
N ILE A 133 -19.56 1.79 14.34
CA ILE A 133 -18.82 2.79 13.56
C ILE A 133 -19.22 2.67 12.09
N ARG A 134 -19.53 3.81 11.46
CA ARG A 134 -19.76 3.91 10.01
C ARG A 134 -19.21 5.22 9.48
N LEU A 135 -18.15 5.13 8.70
CA LEU A 135 -17.62 6.29 8.00
C LEU A 135 -18.45 6.62 6.76
N PRO A 136 -18.59 7.91 6.40
CA PRO A 136 -19.33 8.31 5.22
C PRO A 136 -18.62 7.90 3.92
N ARG A 137 -19.40 7.52 2.90
CA ARG A 137 -18.88 6.94 1.64
C ARG A 137 -17.97 7.88 0.86
N TRP A 138 -18.11 9.21 1.02
CA TRP A 138 -17.25 10.18 0.34
C TRP A 138 -15.78 10.08 0.77
N ILE A 139 -15.48 9.50 1.95
CA ILE A 139 -14.10 9.25 2.38
C ILE A 139 -13.38 8.29 1.42
N ALA A 140 -14.08 7.31 0.85
CA ALA A 140 -13.50 6.43 -0.17
C ALA A 140 -13.04 7.25 -1.38
N LEU A 141 -13.90 8.13 -1.89
CA LEU A 141 -13.62 8.95 -3.07
C LEU A 141 -12.49 9.95 -2.81
N ALA A 142 -12.53 10.63 -1.66
CA ALA A 142 -11.48 11.55 -1.25
C ALA A 142 -10.13 10.83 -1.08
N GLY A 143 -10.13 9.64 -0.46
CA GLY A 143 -8.94 8.82 -0.30
C GLY A 143 -8.34 8.39 -1.64
N LEU A 144 -9.16 7.90 -2.57
CA LEU A 144 -8.70 7.54 -3.91
C LEU A 144 -8.13 8.74 -4.67
N LEU A 145 -8.74 9.92 -4.55
CA LEU A 145 -8.23 11.15 -5.16
C LEU A 145 -6.86 11.53 -4.57
N ILE A 146 -6.70 11.46 -3.25
CA ILE A 146 -5.43 11.73 -2.57
C ILE A 146 -4.36 10.74 -3.03
N ILE A 147 -4.68 9.45 -3.13
CA ILE A 147 -3.77 8.42 -3.63
C ILE A 147 -3.34 8.74 -5.06
N ALA A 148 -4.28 9.04 -5.95
CA ALA A 148 -3.99 9.36 -7.34
C ALA A 148 -3.07 10.58 -7.46
N ILE A 149 -3.35 11.66 -6.72
CA ILE A 149 -2.51 12.87 -6.68
C ILE A 149 -1.11 12.51 -6.16
N THR A 150 -1.03 11.77 -5.05
CA THR A 150 0.26 11.42 -4.44
C THR A 150 1.13 10.58 -5.38
N VAL A 151 0.54 9.58 -6.04
CA VAL A 151 1.23 8.73 -7.02
C VAL A 151 1.65 9.53 -8.24
N TYR A 152 0.79 10.42 -8.75
CA TYR A 152 1.12 11.29 -9.88
C TYR A 152 2.31 12.19 -9.57
N LEU A 153 2.31 12.84 -8.41
CA LEU A 153 3.40 13.71 -7.98
C LEU A 153 4.72 12.92 -7.81
N ALA A 154 4.66 11.72 -7.22
CA ALA A 154 5.83 10.86 -7.04
C ALA A 154 6.31 10.19 -8.35
N ALA A 155 5.45 10.07 -9.35
CA ALA A 155 5.82 9.57 -10.67
C ALA A 155 6.62 10.60 -11.46
N LYS A 156 6.45 11.90 -11.17
CA LYS A 156 7.18 13.01 -11.81
C LYS A 156 8.58 13.21 -11.23
N SER A 157 8.85 12.69 -10.02
CA SER A 157 10.21 12.68 -9.47
C SER A 157 11.02 11.55 -10.11
N GLU A 158 11.80 11.92 -11.14
CA GLU A 158 12.74 11.04 -11.84
C GLU A 158 13.99 10.76 -10.98
N PRO A 159 14.58 9.56 -11.10
CA PRO A 159 15.89 9.28 -10.51
C PRO A 159 16.97 10.04 -11.30
N GLN A 160 17.57 11.06 -10.70
CA GLN A 160 18.77 11.71 -11.27
C GLN A 160 19.90 10.68 -11.38
N GLY A 161 20.23 10.33 -12.62
CA GLY A 161 21.29 9.38 -12.97
C GLY A 161 21.36 8.99 -14.45
N GLN A 162 20.50 9.52 -15.33
CA GLN A 162 20.55 9.25 -16.78
C GLN A 162 20.87 10.46 -17.67
N GLU A 163 21.06 11.66 -17.12
CA GLU A 163 21.37 12.86 -17.94
C GLU A 163 22.89 13.13 -18.13
N GLU A 164 23.80 12.43 -17.45
CA GLU A 164 25.25 12.66 -17.60
C GLU A 164 25.91 11.85 -18.75
N GLY A 165 25.13 11.12 -19.55
CA GLY A 165 25.64 10.27 -20.64
C GLY A 165 25.58 10.87 -22.06
N GLU A 166 24.87 11.98 -22.28
CA GLU A 166 24.61 12.53 -23.63
C GLU A 166 25.35 13.85 -23.95
N GLN A 167 26.26 14.31 -23.08
CA GLN A 167 27.09 15.51 -23.34
C GLN A 167 28.59 15.22 -23.47
N GLY A 168 28.95 13.98 -23.80
CA GLY A 168 30.33 13.54 -23.98
C GLY A 168 30.55 12.77 -25.27
N GLU A 169 30.28 13.39 -26.43
CA GLU A 169 30.85 13.02 -27.73
C GLU A 169 31.45 14.25 -28.42
#